data_AF-A0A957M5R2-F1
#
_entry.id   AF-A0A957M5R2-F1
#
_cell.length_a   1.000
_cell.length_b   1.000
_cell.length_c   1.000
_cell.angle_alpha   90.00
_cell.angle_beta   90.00
_cell.angle_gamma   90.00
#
_symmetry.space_group_name_H-M   'P 1'
#
loop_
_entity.id
_entity.type
_entity.pdbx_description
1 polymer ?
#
loop_
_entity_poly.entity_id
_entity_poly.type
_entity_poly.pdbx_seq_one_letter_code
_entity_poly.pdbx_strand_id
1 'polypeptide(L)'
;MPQQAEHGGPGALRRTTTVRGPLRGEAELRAVFDAGPDPILVIDSAGRVVDGNLALINALGISSLAQILGSRPDEFSPELQPDGRRSDEKAMAMISRALQNGHGQFEWVHRRQNG
;
A
#
# COMPACT_ATOMS: atom_id res chain seq x y z
N MET A 1 -12.67 60.90 11.36
CA MET A 1 -12.20 60.03 10.26
C MET A 1 -12.52 58.57 10.62
N PRO A 2 -13.05 57.77 9.68
CA PRO A 2 -13.66 56.46 9.89
C PRO A 2 -12.72 55.29 9.52
N GLN A 3 -13.30 54.06 9.53
CA GLN A 3 -12.91 52.82 8.81
C GLN A 3 -12.19 51.74 9.66
N GLN A 4 -12.90 50.66 10.04
CA GLN A 4 -12.96 49.29 9.43
C GLN A 4 -11.60 48.56 9.43
N ALA A 5 -11.47 47.25 9.64
CA ALA A 5 -12.36 46.15 9.30
C ALA A 5 -12.03 44.90 10.16
N GLU A 6 -13.06 44.11 10.49
CA GLU A 6 -12.89 42.67 10.60
C GLU A 6 -12.49 42.11 9.22
N HIS A 7 -11.55 41.16 9.14
CA HIS A 7 -11.56 40.05 8.17
C HIS A 7 -10.58 38.96 8.61
N GLY A 8 -11.07 37.72 8.56
CA GLY A 8 -10.52 36.55 9.24
C GLY A 8 -9.18 36.04 8.70
N GLY A 9 -8.40 35.47 9.61
CA GLY A 9 -7.13 34.81 9.29
C GLY A 9 -7.34 33.50 8.51
N PRO A 10 -6.46 33.15 7.57
CA PRO A 10 -6.65 31.96 6.76
C PRO A 10 -6.21 30.71 7.52
N GLY A 11 -7.20 29.84 7.78
CA GLY A 11 -7.10 28.42 7.45
C GLY A 11 -6.19 27.57 8.32
N ALA A 12 -6.54 27.41 9.60
CA ALA A 12 -6.11 26.23 10.33
C ALA A 12 -6.69 24.99 9.63
N LEU A 13 -5.85 24.28 8.87
CA LEU A 13 -6.20 22.98 8.27
C LEU A 13 -6.56 22.04 9.43
N ARG A 14 -7.86 21.79 9.62
CA ARG A 14 -8.37 20.93 10.69
C ARG A 14 -7.99 19.49 10.36
N ARG A 15 -6.75 19.10 10.69
CA ARG A 15 -6.30 17.71 10.66
C ARG A 15 -6.98 17.02 11.83
N THR A 16 -8.05 16.30 11.56
CA THR A 16 -8.69 15.43 12.55
C THR A 16 -7.71 14.31 12.87
N THR A 17 -6.90 14.48 13.91
CA THR A 17 -6.06 13.40 14.45
C THR A 17 -6.99 12.38 15.06
N THR A 18 -7.23 11.28 14.34
CA THR A 18 -7.97 10.14 14.88
C THR A 18 -7.07 9.41 15.86
N VAL A 19 -7.24 9.70 17.15
CA VAL A 19 -6.61 8.92 18.23
C VAL A 19 -7.43 7.64 18.38
N ARG A 20 -6.87 6.49 17.97
CA ARG A 20 -7.50 5.18 18.17
C ARG A 20 -6.86 4.47 19.37
N GLY A 21 -7.70 4.01 20.29
CA GLY A 21 -7.31 3.13 21.39
C GLY A 21 -6.93 1.72 20.90
N PRO A 22 -6.53 0.81 21.80
CA PRO A 22 -6.15 -0.55 21.43
C PRO A 22 -7.29 -1.24 20.67
N LEU A 23 -6.95 -1.87 19.55
CA LEU A 23 -7.89 -2.61 18.71
C LEU A 23 -8.39 -3.82 19.51
N ARG A 24 -9.71 -3.96 19.66
CA ARG A 24 -10.33 -4.95 20.55
C ARG A 24 -10.74 -6.25 19.86
N GLY A 25 -10.47 -6.41 18.56
CA GLY A 25 -10.74 -7.64 17.83
C GLY A 25 -10.32 -7.64 16.36
N GLU A 26 -10.43 -8.80 15.72
CA GLU A 26 -10.04 -9.02 14.32
C GLU A 26 -10.78 -8.10 13.33
N ALA A 27 -12.06 -7.85 13.56
CA ALA A 27 -12.87 -6.97 12.70
C ALA A 27 -12.38 -5.50 12.75
N GLU A 28 -11.95 -5.01 13.91
CA GLU A 28 -11.38 -3.66 14.03
C GLU A 28 -10.01 -3.59 13.37
N LEU A 29 -9.15 -4.60 13.54
CA LEU A 29 -7.88 -4.71 12.81
C LEU A 29 -8.12 -4.68 11.31
N ARG A 30 -9.08 -5.49 10.83
CA ARG A 30 -9.41 -5.57 9.40
C ARG A 30 -9.88 -4.22 8.87
N ALA A 31 -10.74 -3.52 9.61
CA ALA A 31 -11.20 -2.19 9.22
C ALA A 31 -10.07 -1.17 9.14
N VAL A 32 -9.07 -1.23 10.05
CA VAL A 32 -7.89 -0.35 9.98
C VAL A 32 -7.01 -0.70 8.78
N PHE A 33 -6.78 -1.99 8.54
CA PHE A 33 -6.01 -2.49 7.40
C PHE A 33 -6.64 -2.04 6.08
N ASP A 34 -7.95 -2.27 5.91
CA ASP A 34 -8.69 -1.93 4.69
C ASP A 34 -8.81 -0.42 4.46
N ALA A 35 -8.92 0.38 5.52
CA ALA A 35 -9.00 1.84 5.44
C ALA A 35 -7.64 2.54 5.35
N GLY A 36 -6.53 1.80 5.41
CA GLY A 36 -5.18 2.35 5.28
C GLY A 36 -4.98 3.06 3.94
N PRO A 37 -4.32 4.24 3.91
CA PRO A 37 -4.15 5.00 2.68
C PRO A 37 -3.11 4.40 1.74
N ASP A 38 -2.12 3.69 2.29
CA ASP A 38 -1.02 3.11 1.52
C ASP A 38 -1.37 1.70 1.04
N PRO A 39 -1.03 1.32 -0.21
CA PRO A 39 -1.15 -0.05 -0.69
C PRO A 39 -0.39 -1.04 0.19
N ILE A 40 -1.08 -2.06 0.68
CA ILE A 40 -0.47 -3.18 1.41
C ILE A 40 -0.76 -4.47 0.65
N LEU A 41 0.30 -5.18 0.29
CA LEU A 41 0.25 -6.52 -0.30
C LEU A 41 0.85 -7.51 0.69
N VAL A 42 0.14 -8.59 0.96
CA VAL A 42 0.60 -9.68 1.83
C VAL A 42 0.88 -10.91 0.98
N ILE A 43 2.08 -11.46 1.15
CA ILE A 43 2.53 -12.67 0.46
C ILE A 43 2.91 -13.75 1.47
N ASP A 44 2.74 -15.01 1.09
CA ASP A 44 3.25 -16.15 1.85
C ASP A 44 4.76 -16.35 1.64
N SER A 45 5.33 -17.34 2.33
CA SER A 45 6.75 -17.70 2.21
C SER A 45 7.13 -18.26 0.84
N ALA A 46 6.16 -18.70 0.03
CA ALA A 46 6.37 -19.09 -1.36
C ALA A 46 6.31 -17.89 -2.33
N GLY A 47 6.05 -16.68 -1.82
CA GLY A 47 5.96 -15.45 -2.60
C GLY A 47 4.62 -15.25 -3.29
N ARG A 48 3.58 -15.96 -2.88
CA ARG A 48 2.24 -15.86 -3.46
C ARG A 48 1.37 -14.90 -2.67
N VAL A 49 0.56 -14.12 -3.38
CA VAL A 49 -0.39 -13.18 -2.76
C VAL A 49 -1.45 -13.95 -1.96
N VAL A 50 -1.61 -13.57 -0.69
CA VAL A 50 -2.61 -14.14 0.23
C VAL A 50 -3.60 -13.11 0.77
N ASP A 51 -3.22 -11.83 0.80
CA ASP A 51 -4.10 -10.75 1.25
C ASP A 51 -3.63 -9.39 0.68
N GLY A 52 -4.47 -8.38 0.81
CA GLY A 52 -4.17 -7.01 0.45
C GLY A 52 -5.32 -6.07 0.83
N ASN A 53 -5.00 -4.79 1.05
CA ASN A 53 -6.00 -3.81 1.45
C ASN A 53 -6.69 -3.14 0.25
N LEU A 54 -7.70 -2.30 0.53
CA LEU A 54 -8.44 -1.58 -0.53
C LEU A 54 -7.55 -0.59 -1.30
N ALA A 55 -6.56 0.02 -0.65
CA ALA A 55 -5.60 0.90 -1.31
C ALA A 55 -4.79 0.18 -2.40
N LEU A 56 -4.40 -1.08 -2.17
CA LEU A 56 -3.74 -1.92 -3.18
C LEU A 56 -4.63 -2.18 -4.39
N ILE A 57 -5.90 -2.55 -4.16
CA ILE A 57 -6.87 -2.79 -5.24
C ILE A 57 -6.99 -1.56 -6.14
N ASN A 58 -7.14 -0.38 -5.52
CA ASN A 58 -7.21 0.90 -6.23
C ASN A 58 -5.91 1.25 -6.97
N ALA A 59 -4.75 1.01 -6.35
CA ALA A 59 -3.44 1.29 -6.92
C ALA A 59 -3.15 0.41 -8.15
N LEU A 60 -3.52 -0.87 -8.11
CA LEU A 60 -3.38 -1.78 -9.25
C LEU A 60 -4.47 -1.61 -10.30
N GLY A 61 -5.57 -0.92 -9.98
CA GLY A 61 -6.70 -0.75 -10.90
C GLY A 61 -7.47 -2.05 -11.16
N ILE A 62 -7.48 -2.97 -10.20
CA ILE A 62 -8.20 -4.24 -10.26
C ILE A 62 -9.57 -4.12 -9.56
N SER A 63 -10.55 -4.96 -9.91
CA SER A 63 -11.89 -4.89 -9.30
C SER A 63 -11.98 -5.60 -7.95
N SER A 64 -11.10 -6.55 -7.70
CA SER A 64 -11.03 -7.31 -6.45
C SER A 64 -9.67 -7.98 -6.30
N LEU A 65 -9.28 -8.28 -5.06
CA LEU A 65 -8.05 -9.03 -4.76
C LEU A 65 -8.04 -10.42 -5.42
N ALA A 66 -9.21 -11.01 -5.64
CA ALA A 66 -9.35 -12.33 -6.26
C ALA A 66 -8.69 -12.44 -7.64
N GLN A 67 -8.46 -11.33 -8.34
CA GLN A 67 -7.74 -11.34 -9.63
C GLN A 67 -6.25 -11.68 -9.51
N ILE A 68 -5.65 -11.49 -8.33
CA ILE A 68 -4.20 -11.69 -8.09
C ILE A 68 -3.93 -12.67 -6.94
N LEU A 69 -4.96 -13.20 -6.29
CA LEU A 69 -4.78 -14.21 -5.23
C LEU A 69 -4.01 -15.42 -5.78
N GLY A 70 -2.97 -15.83 -5.07
CA GLY A 70 -2.11 -16.96 -5.44
C GLY A 70 -1.05 -16.67 -6.51
N SER A 71 -1.10 -15.52 -7.19
CA SER A 71 -0.06 -15.10 -8.15
C SER A 71 1.16 -14.55 -7.42
N ARG A 72 2.27 -14.37 -8.14
CA ARG A 72 3.46 -13.67 -7.64
C ARG A 72 3.43 -12.18 -8.00
N PRO A 73 4.07 -11.30 -7.20
CA PRO A 73 4.19 -9.87 -7.49
C PRO A 73 4.80 -9.56 -8.86
N ASP A 74 5.74 -10.39 -9.33
CA ASP A 74 6.39 -10.21 -10.62
C ASP A 74 5.47 -10.43 -11.83
N GLU A 75 4.41 -11.23 -11.70
CA GLU A 75 3.47 -11.54 -12.79
C GLU A 75 2.65 -10.31 -13.23
N PHE A 76 2.34 -9.42 -12.28
CA PHE A 76 1.62 -8.16 -12.53
C PHE A 76 2.52 -6.92 -12.46
N SER A 77 3.84 -7.11 -12.57
CA SER A 77 4.83 -6.04 -12.68
C SER A 77 5.40 -5.95 -14.10
N PRO A 78 6.09 -4.85 -14.47
CA PRO A 78 6.86 -4.79 -15.71
C PRO A 78 7.94 -5.86 -15.71
N GLU A 79 8.47 -6.25 -16.87
CA GLU A 79 9.54 -7.25 -16.96
C GLU A 79 10.81 -6.79 -16.22
N LEU A 80 11.13 -5.50 -16.34
CA LEU A 80 12.27 -4.86 -15.69
C LEU A 80 11.81 -3.83 -14.65
N GLN A 81 12.49 -3.81 -13.51
CA GLN A 81 12.29 -2.85 -12.45
C GLN A 81 13.15 -1.59 -12.70
N PRO A 82 12.91 -0.46 -11.99
CA PRO A 82 13.65 0.79 -12.24
C PRO A 82 15.17 0.69 -12.12
N ASP A 83 15.68 -0.31 -11.40
CA ASP A 83 17.10 -0.63 -11.27
C ASP A 83 17.65 -1.52 -12.41
N GLY A 84 16.84 -1.80 -13.44
CA GLY A 84 17.19 -2.64 -14.59
C GLY A 84 17.15 -4.14 -14.33
N ARG A 85 16.81 -4.58 -13.11
CA ARG A 85 16.72 -6.01 -12.78
C ARG A 85 15.40 -6.60 -13.26
N ARG A 86 15.41 -7.87 -13.65
CA ARG A 86 14.17 -8.59 -13.92
C ARG A 86 13.32 -8.71 -12.66
N SER A 87 12.01 -8.55 -12.81
CA SER A 87 11.09 -8.59 -11.68
C SER A 87 11.10 -9.94 -10.97
N ASP A 88 11.12 -11.05 -11.70
CA ASP A 88 11.15 -12.41 -11.12
C ASP A 88 12.39 -12.65 -10.24
N GLU A 89 13.56 -12.25 -10.72
CA GLU A 89 14.82 -12.33 -9.99
C GLU A 89 14.85 -11.41 -8.77
N LYS A 90 14.37 -10.16 -8.93
CA LYS A 90 14.34 -9.18 -7.84
C LYS A 90 13.35 -9.59 -6.76
N ALA A 91 12.16 -10.08 -7.12
CA ALA A 91 11.16 -10.57 -6.16
C ALA A 91 11.75 -11.68 -5.28
N MET A 92 12.35 -12.72 -5.88
CA MET A 92 12.98 -13.81 -5.13
C MET A 92 14.08 -13.32 -4.19
N ALA A 93 14.96 -12.43 -4.68
CA ALA A 93 16.05 -11.88 -3.88
C ALA A 93 15.52 -11.07 -2.68
N MET A 94 14.47 -10.27 -2.89
CA MET A 94 13.90 -9.43 -1.83
C MET A 94 13.12 -10.25 -0.81
N ILE A 95 12.34 -11.25 -1.25
CA ILE A 95 11.65 -12.20 -0.36
C ILE A 95 12.67 -12.95 0.50
N SER A 96 13.72 -13.48 -0.12
CA SER A 96 14.78 -14.21 0.59
C SER A 96 15.46 -13.31 1.65
N ARG A 97 15.74 -12.05 1.31
CA ARG A 97 16.31 -11.07 2.24
C ARG A 97 15.38 -10.77 3.41
N ALA A 98 14.08 -10.59 3.14
CA ALA A 98 13.09 -10.33 4.18
C ALA A 98 12.92 -11.54 5.12
N LEU A 99 12.91 -12.76 4.59
CA LEU A 99 12.86 -13.98 5.40
C LEU A 99 14.11 -14.16 6.28
N GLN A 100 15.29 -13.76 5.80
CA GLN A 100 16.54 -13.85 6.57
C GLN A 100 16.69 -12.74 7.61
N ASN A 101 16.31 -11.50 7.27
CA ASN A 101 16.57 -10.32 8.11
C ASN A 101 15.33 -9.79 8.85
N GLY A 102 14.18 -10.43 8.66
CA GLY A 102 12.88 -9.98 9.15
C GLY A 102 12.29 -8.76 8.43
N HIS A 103 13.05 -8.10 7.55
CA HIS A 103 12.59 -6.93 6.80
C HIS A 103 13.44 -6.68 5.53
N GLY A 104 12.92 -5.84 4.64
CA GLY A 104 13.63 -5.33 3.48
C GLY A 104 12.95 -4.08 2.94
N GLN A 105 13.75 -3.12 2.47
CA GLN A 105 13.25 -1.92 1.80
C GLN A 105 13.90 -1.84 0.41
N PHE A 106 13.08 -1.63 -0.60
CA PHE A 106 13.50 -1.54 -2.00
C PHE A 106 12.42 -0.82 -2.81
N GLU A 107 12.83 -0.19 -3.90
CA GLU A 107 11.91 0.37 -4.88
C GLU A 107 11.31 -0.74 -5.74
N TRP A 108 10.00 -0.66 -5.99
CA TRP A 108 9.25 -1.62 -6.79
C TRP A 108 8.15 -0.92 -7.59
N VAL A 109 7.95 -1.35 -8.83
CA VAL A 109 6.89 -0.86 -9.72
C VAL A 109 5.98 -2.02 -10.12
N HIS A 110 4.68 -1.78 -10.04
CA HIS A 110 3.62 -2.66 -10.57
C HIS A 110 2.99 -2.07 -11.82
N ARG A 111 2.45 -2.94 -12.69
CA ARG A 111 1.61 -2.49 -13.81
C ARG A 111 0.22 -2.23 -13.28
N ARG A 112 -0.33 -1.08 -13.67
CA ARG A 112 -1.74 -0.79 -13.49
C ARG A 112 -2.53 -1.52 -14.57
N GLN A 113 -3.61 -2.21 -14.19
CA GLN A 113 -4.42 -2.96 -15.14
C GLN A 113 -5.21 -2.05 -16.10
N ASN A 114 -5.45 -0.79 -15.71
CA ASN A 114 -6.21 0.21 -16.46
C ASN A 114 -5.37 1.33 -17.09
N GLY A 115 -4.05 1.17 -17.19
CA GLY A 115 -3.14 2.17 -17.77
C GLY A 115 -2.67 3.22 -16.78
#